data_AF-A0A2N1VC01-F1
#
_entry.id   AF-A0A2N1VC01-F1
#
_cell.length_a   1.000
_cell.length_b   1.000
_cell.length_c   1.000
_cell.angle_alpha   90.00
_cell.angle_beta   90.00
_cell.angle_gamma   90.00
#
_symmetry.space_group_name_H-M   'P 1'
#
loop_
_entity.id
_entity.type
_entity.pdbx_description
1 polymer ?
#
loop_
_entity_poly.entity_id
_entity_poly.type
_entity_poly.pdbx_seq_one_letter_code
_entity_poly.pdbx_strand_id
1 'polypeptide(L)'
;MADFDDLIKLIYAIEESKQLKKIEDVELSNNIKVDSDGTPHFLVTYKFRAKVYFSNDDRFYVKNQKENAIIPNPAYDFFYPLIRNEIPPNIDKLLDVQTAQLLALIPDGAFLVDASGNTYLLWEGDKVYLGYLTNIDYQNTKVNFVLNKGGIIENVTLKLEKEKKPSK
;
A
#
# COMPACT_ATOMS: atom_id res chain seq x y z
N MET A 1 2.28 -11.24 17.32
CA MET A 1 2.22 -10.48 16.06
C MET A 1 3.03 -11.26 15.05
N ALA A 2 2.52 -11.42 13.84
CA ALA A 2 3.24 -12.03 12.73
C ALA A 2 2.69 -11.48 11.42
N ASP A 3 3.39 -11.72 10.31
CA ASP A 3 2.81 -11.55 8.99
C ASP A 3 1.59 -12.44 8.82
N PHE A 4 0.65 -12.01 7.97
CA PHE A 4 -0.59 -12.77 7.74
C PHE A 4 -0.30 -14.19 7.22
N ASP A 5 0.63 -14.33 6.29
CA ASP A 5 0.99 -15.63 5.70
C ASP A 5 1.54 -16.60 6.76
N ASP A 6 2.36 -16.10 7.68
CA ASP A 6 2.90 -16.90 8.79
C ASP A 6 1.81 -17.30 9.79
N LEU A 7 0.86 -16.42 10.08
CA LEU A 7 -0.31 -16.76 10.89
C LEU A 7 -1.16 -17.87 10.22
N ILE A 8 -1.39 -17.77 8.91
CA ILE A 8 -2.16 -18.79 8.17
C ILE A 8 -1.43 -20.14 8.18
N LYS A 9 -0.11 -20.15 7.97
CA LYS A 9 0.70 -21.36 8.10
C LYS A 9 0.59 -21.97 9.48
N LEU A 10 0.64 -21.16 10.55
CA LEU A 10 0.48 -21.63 11.93
C LEU A 10 -0.91 -22.26 12.15
N ILE A 11 -1.98 -21.56 11.77
CA ILE A 11 -3.36 -22.04 11.91
C ILE A 11 -3.54 -23.35 11.16
N TYR A 12 -3.09 -23.40 9.91
CA TYR A 12 -3.19 -24.59 9.07
C TYR A 12 -2.39 -25.76 9.63
N ALA A 13 -1.16 -25.53 10.09
CA ALA A 13 -0.34 -26.56 10.72
C ALA A 13 -0.98 -27.13 11.99
N ILE A 14 -1.74 -26.33 12.75
CA ILE A 14 -2.47 -26.81 13.93
C ILE A 14 -3.69 -27.65 13.51
N GLU A 15 -4.52 -27.15 12.59
CA GLU A 15 -5.75 -27.79 12.12
C GLU A 15 -5.49 -29.08 11.35
N GLU A 16 -4.45 -29.10 10.51
CA GLU A 16 -4.05 -30.28 9.71
C GLU A 16 -3.06 -31.18 10.44
N SER A 17 -2.70 -30.87 11.69
CA SER A 17 -1.86 -31.76 12.47
C SER A 17 -2.55 -33.10 12.71
N LYS A 18 -1.77 -34.17 12.88
CA LYS A 18 -2.32 -35.52 13.09
C LYS A 18 -3.26 -35.60 14.28
N GLN A 19 -2.85 -34.96 15.39
CA GLN A 19 -3.62 -34.94 16.61
C GLN A 19 -4.90 -34.15 16.35
N LEU A 20 -6.02 -34.62 16.88
CA LEU A 20 -7.28 -33.90 16.76
C LEU A 20 -7.17 -32.60 17.56
N LYS A 21 -6.91 -31.51 16.85
CA LYS A 21 -6.85 -30.16 17.38
C LYS A 21 -7.89 -29.31 16.69
N LYS A 22 -8.44 -28.35 17.43
CA LYS A 22 -9.37 -27.37 16.88
C LYS A 22 -9.09 -25.99 17.44
N ILE A 23 -8.94 -25.03 16.55
CA ILE A 23 -8.85 -23.62 16.84
C ILE A 23 -10.26 -23.06 17.01
N GLU A 24 -10.45 -22.33 18.09
CA GLU A 24 -11.67 -21.63 18.48
C GLU A 24 -11.34 -20.23 18.97
N ASP A 25 -12.36 -19.37 19.06
CA ASP A 25 -12.25 -18.00 19.61
C ASP A 25 -11.10 -17.19 19.00
N VAL A 26 -11.06 -17.12 17.66
CA VAL A 26 -10.03 -16.38 16.93
C VAL A 26 -10.34 -14.88 16.96
N GLU A 27 -9.49 -14.13 17.64
CA GLU A 27 -9.45 -12.66 17.64
C GLU A 27 -8.26 -12.21 16.78
N LEU A 28 -8.53 -11.45 15.72
CA LEU A 28 -7.51 -10.86 14.85
C LEU A 28 -7.65 -9.34 14.82
N SER A 29 -6.53 -8.63 14.86
CA SER A 29 -6.52 -7.18 14.72
C SER A 29 -5.29 -6.71 13.94
N ASN A 30 -5.48 -5.67 13.14
CA ASN A 30 -4.40 -5.04 12.38
C ASN A 30 -3.43 -4.30 13.32
N ASN A 31 -2.13 -4.39 13.06
CA ASN A 31 -1.10 -3.61 13.71
C ASN A 31 -0.09 -3.09 12.68
N ILE A 32 0.02 -1.77 12.56
CA ILE A 32 0.96 -1.12 11.66
C ILE A 32 2.16 -0.67 12.48
N LYS A 33 3.36 -1.11 12.10
CA LYS A 33 4.62 -0.62 12.67
C LYS A 33 5.39 0.13 11.61
N VAL A 34 5.90 1.30 11.95
CA VAL A 34 6.72 2.10 11.03
C VAL A 34 8.16 2.06 11.54
N ASP A 35 9.07 1.61 10.67
CA ASP A 35 10.50 1.60 10.97
C ASP A 35 11.08 3.02 10.92
N SER A 36 12.31 3.19 11.41
CA SER A 36 12.99 4.49 11.46
C SER A 36 13.24 5.13 10.09
N ASP A 37 13.20 4.33 9.02
CA ASP A 37 13.30 4.75 7.62
C ASP A 37 11.96 5.17 7.01
N GLY A 38 10.85 5.03 7.76
CA GLY A 38 9.49 5.32 7.29
C GLY A 38 8.83 4.16 6.56
N THR A 39 9.42 2.95 6.57
CA THR A 39 8.81 1.77 5.95
C THR A 39 7.71 1.20 6.85
N PRO A 40 6.44 1.09 6.38
CA PRO A 40 5.36 0.50 7.16
C PRO A 40 5.33 -1.04 7.02
N HIS A 41 5.22 -1.72 8.15
CA HIS A 41 5.01 -3.17 8.29
C HIS A 41 3.58 -3.44 8.76
N PHE A 42 2.85 -4.24 7.99
CA PHE A 42 1.46 -4.62 8.26
C PHE A 42 1.44 -5.99 8.96
N LEU A 43 1.36 -5.97 10.28
CA LEU A 43 1.39 -7.18 11.11
C LEU A 43 0.00 -7.51 11.62
N VAL A 44 -0.25 -8.80 11.79
CA VAL A 44 -1.47 -9.30 12.41
C VAL A 44 -1.20 -9.60 13.87
N THR A 45 -1.95 -8.93 14.75
CA THR A 45 -2.06 -9.36 16.15
C THR A 45 -3.18 -10.39 16.22
N TYR A 46 -2.87 -11.54 16.80
CA TYR A 46 -3.78 -12.67 16.87
C TYR A 46 -3.81 -13.24 18.28
N LYS A 47 -4.98 -13.75 18.64
CA LYS A 47 -5.22 -14.55 19.84
C LYS A 47 -6.27 -15.59 19.49
N PHE A 48 -6.03 -16.82 19.87
CA PHE A 48 -6.97 -17.92 19.64
C PHE A 48 -6.80 -18.98 20.72
N ARG A 49 -7.80 -19.83 20.89
CA ARG A 49 -7.73 -21.02 21.75
C ARG A 49 -7.57 -22.26 20.88
N ALA A 50 -6.58 -23.09 21.17
CA ALA A 50 -6.46 -24.42 20.56
C ALA A 50 -6.94 -25.49 21.55
N LYS A 51 -8.03 -26.17 21.23
CA LYS A 51 -8.46 -27.39 21.93
C LYS A 51 -7.70 -28.58 21.37
N VAL A 52 -7.22 -29.44 22.27
CA VAL A 52 -6.53 -30.68 21.92
C VAL A 52 -7.36 -31.84 22.47
N TYR A 53 -7.78 -32.73 21.58
CA TYR A 53 -8.56 -33.91 21.93
C TYR A 53 -7.64 -35.12 21.94
N PHE A 54 -7.79 -35.98 22.94
CA PHE A 54 -7.05 -37.23 23.06
C PHE A 54 -7.95 -38.33 23.61
N SER A 55 -7.58 -39.57 23.34
CA SER A 55 -8.23 -40.77 23.85
C SER A 55 -7.17 -41.83 24.10
N ASN A 56 -7.33 -42.59 25.18
CA ASN A 56 -6.51 -43.78 25.46
C ASN A 56 -7.06 -45.03 24.76
N ASP A 57 -8.20 -44.92 24.10
CA ASP A 57 -8.80 -45.98 23.29
C ASP A 57 -8.37 -45.79 21.83
N ASP A 58 -7.69 -46.80 21.30
CA ASP A 58 -7.15 -46.87 19.93
C ASP A 58 -8.22 -46.70 18.84
N ARG A 59 -9.50 -46.87 19.16
CA ARG A 59 -10.61 -46.59 18.22
C ARG A 59 -10.79 -45.11 17.91
N PHE A 60 -10.38 -44.24 18.84
CA PHE A 60 -10.51 -42.78 18.71
C PHE A 60 -9.16 -42.08 18.63
N TYR A 61 -8.06 -42.82 18.75
CA TYR A 61 -6.71 -42.31 18.61
C TYR A 61 -6.16 -42.53 17.20
N VAL A 62 -5.21 -41.69 16.79
CA VAL A 62 -4.60 -41.75 15.46
C VAL A 62 -3.72 -42.99 15.36
N LYS A 63 -4.20 -44.01 14.67
CA LYS A 63 -3.54 -45.31 14.56
C LYS A 63 -2.23 -45.28 13.75
N ASN A 64 -2.16 -44.46 12.70
CA ASN A 64 -0.99 -44.33 11.84
C ASN A 64 -0.44 -42.91 11.89
N GLN A 65 0.78 -42.74 12.40
CA GLN A 65 1.41 -41.42 12.48
C GLN A 65 2.10 -41.00 11.17
N LYS A 66 1.34 -40.83 10.08
CA LYS A 66 1.87 -40.25 8.84
C LYS A 66 1.60 -38.76 8.79
N GLU A 67 2.62 -37.94 8.51
CA GLU A 67 2.48 -36.48 8.45
C GLU A 67 1.55 -36.08 7.30
N ASN A 68 0.62 -35.17 7.61
CA ASN A 68 -0.16 -34.51 6.58
C ASN A 68 0.69 -33.44 5.88
N ALA A 69 0.26 -33.02 4.69
CA ALA A 69 0.86 -31.86 4.06
C ALA A 69 0.46 -30.61 4.87
N ILE A 70 1.43 -30.01 5.56
CA ILE A 70 1.25 -28.82 6.41
C ILE A 70 1.39 -27.50 5.65
N ILE A 71 1.33 -27.55 4.31
CA ILE A 71 1.43 -26.36 3.47
C ILE A 71 0.00 -25.90 3.15
N PRO A 72 -0.41 -24.70 3.60
CA PRO A 72 -1.73 -24.18 3.29
C PRO A 72 -1.84 -23.82 1.79
N ASN A 73 -3.07 -23.80 1.29
CA ASN A 73 -3.34 -23.10 0.04
C ASN A 73 -3.05 -21.60 0.21
N PRO A 74 -2.63 -20.89 -0.85
CA PRO A 74 -2.41 -19.45 -0.78
C PRO A 74 -3.67 -18.73 -0.28
N ALA A 75 -3.53 -17.96 0.79
CA ALA A 75 -4.59 -17.14 1.36
C ALA A 75 -4.37 -15.67 0.98
N TYR A 76 -5.47 -14.97 0.69
CA TYR A 76 -5.42 -13.54 0.42
C TYR A 76 -5.28 -12.77 1.74
N ASP A 77 -4.25 -11.91 1.84
CA ASP A 77 -4.04 -11.04 2.99
C ASP A 77 -5.02 -9.87 2.97
N PHE A 78 -6.04 -9.96 3.83
CA PHE A 78 -7.05 -8.92 4.02
C PHE A 78 -6.66 -7.87 5.08
N PHE A 79 -5.53 -8.04 5.78
CA PHE A 79 -4.95 -7.02 6.64
C PHE A 79 -4.03 -6.07 5.88
N TYR A 80 -3.55 -6.48 4.70
CA TYR A 80 -2.84 -5.60 3.80
C TYR A 80 -3.78 -4.53 3.23
N PRO A 81 -3.55 -3.24 3.54
CA PRO A 81 -4.50 -2.21 3.14
C PRO A 81 -4.36 -1.89 1.66
N LEU A 82 -5.51 -1.84 0.96
CA LEU A 82 -5.58 -1.30 -0.40
C LEU A 82 -5.29 0.22 -0.42
N ILE A 83 -5.63 0.91 0.67
CA ILE A 83 -5.39 2.34 0.87
C ILE A 83 -4.52 2.51 2.12
N ARG A 84 -3.30 2.97 1.93
CA ARG A 84 -2.35 3.29 2.99
C ARG A 84 -2.70 4.65 3.59
N ASN A 85 -2.80 4.70 4.92
CA ASN A 85 -3.02 5.95 5.65
C ASN A 85 -1.77 6.86 5.64
N GLU A 86 -0.60 6.28 5.43
CA GLU A 86 0.68 6.98 5.45
C GLU A 86 1.18 7.17 4.02
N ILE A 87 1.41 8.43 3.67
CA ILE A 87 1.99 8.84 2.40
C ILE A 87 3.52 8.89 2.60
N PRO A 88 4.31 8.19 1.77
CA PRO A 88 5.76 8.15 1.93
C PRO A 88 6.34 9.57 1.77
N PRO A 89 7.30 9.99 2.62
CA PRO A 89 7.84 11.35 2.58
C PRO A 89 8.57 11.64 1.26
N ASN A 90 8.58 12.91 0.85
CA ASN A 90 9.27 13.37 -0.37
C ASN A 90 10.79 13.48 -0.19
N ILE A 91 11.48 12.33 -0.06
CA ILE A 91 12.92 12.25 0.20
C ILE A 91 13.74 12.83 -0.97
N ASP A 92 13.28 12.57 -2.20
CA ASP A 92 13.95 12.97 -3.44
C ASP A 92 13.69 14.43 -3.84
N LYS A 93 12.92 15.18 -3.02
CA LYS A 93 12.54 16.59 -3.27
C LYS A 93 11.93 16.83 -4.65
N LEU A 94 11.12 15.87 -5.10
CA LEU A 94 10.38 15.95 -6.36
C LEU A 94 9.31 17.04 -6.26
N LEU A 95 8.85 17.54 -7.40
CA LEU A 95 7.76 18.52 -7.46
C LEU A 95 6.50 17.94 -6.78
N ASP A 96 5.95 18.67 -5.80
CA ASP A 96 4.62 18.38 -5.25
C ASP A 96 3.54 19.08 -6.09
N VAL A 97 2.90 18.30 -6.96
CA VAL A 97 1.88 18.79 -7.90
C VAL A 97 0.69 19.43 -7.21
N GLN A 98 0.36 19.05 -5.96
CA GLN A 98 -0.82 19.57 -5.27
C GLN A 98 -0.71 21.05 -4.92
N THR A 99 0.52 21.51 -4.68
CA THR A 99 0.83 22.89 -4.32
C THR A 99 1.53 23.64 -5.46
N ALA A 100 1.74 22.96 -6.59
CA ALA A 100 2.45 23.50 -7.72
C ALA A 100 1.58 24.41 -8.59
N GLN A 101 2.23 25.37 -9.24
CA GLN A 101 1.65 26.26 -10.24
C GLN A 101 2.37 26.09 -11.58
N LEU A 102 1.61 26.02 -12.66
CA LEU A 102 2.15 26.01 -14.02
C LEU A 102 2.48 27.46 -14.44
N LEU A 103 3.76 27.75 -14.67
CA LEU A 103 4.23 29.08 -15.05
C LEU A 103 4.33 29.28 -16.55
N ALA A 104 4.75 28.23 -17.28
CA ALA A 104 4.89 28.29 -18.73
C ALA A 104 4.88 26.91 -19.36
N LEU A 105 4.54 26.87 -20.65
CA LEU A 105 4.79 25.73 -21.52
C LEU A 105 5.85 26.12 -22.55
N ILE A 106 6.88 25.30 -22.68
CA ILE A 106 7.93 25.43 -23.69
C ILE A 106 7.80 24.24 -24.67
N PRO A 107 8.35 24.31 -25.90
CA PRO A 107 8.09 23.33 -26.96
C PRO A 107 8.26 21.86 -26.55
N ASP A 108 9.17 21.59 -25.61
CA ASP A 108 9.47 20.24 -25.16
C ASP A 108 9.08 19.98 -23.69
N GLY A 109 8.51 20.94 -22.96
CA GLY A 109 8.32 20.73 -21.52
C GLY A 109 7.44 21.76 -20.81
N ALA A 110 7.18 21.48 -19.54
CA ALA A 110 6.39 22.33 -18.67
C ALA A 110 7.28 22.93 -17.59
N PHE A 111 7.19 24.25 -17.40
CA PHE A 111 7.91 24.96 -16.35
C PHE A 111 6.94 25.23 -15.18
N LEU A 112 7.25 24.65 -14.03
CA LEU A 112 6.41 24.67 -12.83
C LEU A 112 7.17 25.23 -11.64
N VAL A 113 6.42 25.72 -10.66
CA VAL A 113 6.96 26.15 -9.37
C VAL A 113 6.16 25.51 -8.25
N ASP A 114 6.82 25.09 -7.18
CA ASP A 114 6.15 24.61 -5.95
C ASP A 114 5.79 25.78 -5.01
N ALA A 115 5.05 25.50 -3.93
CA ALA A 115 4.77 26.52 -2.91
C ALA A 115 6.00 27.01 -2.13
N SER A 116 7.13 26.30 -2.22
CA SER A 116 8.41 26.70 -1.60
C SER A 116 9.22 27.65 -2.50
N GLY A 117 8.78 27.88 -3.74
CA GLY A 117 9.47 28.70 -4.73
C GLY A 117 10.52 27.96 -5.57
N ASN A 118 10.65 26.64 -5.43
CA ASN A 118 11.55 25.84 -6.27
C ASN A 118 10.93 25.65 -7.66
N THR A 119 11.74 25.89 -8.69
CA THR A 119 11.31 25.75 -10.08
C THR A 119 11.73 24.41 -10.67
N TYR A 120 10.85 23.81 -11.46
CA TYR A 120 11.05 22.51 -12.09
C TYR A 120 10.73 22.60 -13.58
N LEU A 121 11.57 21.98 -14.40
CA LEU A 121 11.29 21.74 -15.82
C LEU A 121 11.02 20.25 -15.99
N LEU A 122 9.82 19.91 -16.48
CA LEU A 122 9.39 18.53 -16.64
C LEU A 122 9.02 18.20 -18.10
N TRP A 123 9.37 16.99 -18.52
CA TRP A 123 8.96 16.35 -19.76
C TRP A 123 7.87 15.30 -19.51
N GLU A 124 7.12 14.93 -20.55
CA GLU A 124 6.16 13.82 -20.44
C GLU A 124 6.89 12.54 -19.99
N GLY A 125 6.34 11.87 -18.98
CA GLY A 125 6.94 10.70 -18.35
C GLY A 125 7.81 11.00 -17.13
N ASP A 126 8.14 12.26 -16.85
CA ASP A 126 8.96 12.60 -15.70
C ASP A 126 8.26 12.33 -14.37
N LYS A 127 9.07 11.92 -13.38
CA LYS A 127 8.61 11.65 -12.02
C LYS A 127 8.33 12.94 -11.28
N VAL A 128 7.21 12.94 -10.56
CA VAL A 128 6.83 13.94 -9.58
C VAL A 128 6.56 13.26 -8.25
N TYR A 129 6.38 14.03 -7.18
CA TYR A 129 6.05 13.45 -5.90
C TYR A 129 4.74 12.66 -6.00
N LEU A 130 4.81 11.38 -5.64
CA LEU A 130 3.71 10.40 -5.72
C LEU A 130 3.21 10.10 -7.15
N GLY A 131 3.92 10.44 -8.22
CA GLY A 131 3.37 10.25 -9.56
C GLY A 131 4.28 10.58 -10.72
N TYR A 132 3.67 10.87 -11.87
CA TYR A 132 4.37 11.30 -13.08
C TYR A 132 3.55 12.26 -13.93
N LEU A 133 4.23 13.06 -14.74
CA LEU A 133 3.62 13.88 -15.79
C LEU A 133 3.17 12.96 -16.92
N THR A 134 1.89 13.00 -17.26
CA THR A 134 1.31 12.10 -18.28
C THR A 134 1.18 12.73 -19.65
N ASN A 135 0.82 14.01 -19.68
CA ASN A 135 0.55 14.70 -20.93
C ASN A 135 0.67 16.21 -20.76
N ILE A 136 1.25 16.86 -21.77
CA ILE A 136 1.32 18.31 -21.94
C ILE A 136 0.42 18.69 -23.13
N ASP A 137 -0.66 19.42 -22.85
CA ASP A 137 -1.58 19.91 -23.87
C ASP A 137 -1.28 21.37 -24.16
N TYR A 138 -0.50 21.59 -25.21
CA TYR A 138 -0.11 22.91 -25.70
C TYR A 138 -1.28 23.73 -26.25
N GLN A 139 -2.34 23.08 -26.77
CA GLN A 139 -3.49 23.79 -27.35
C GLN A 139 -4.34 24.42 -26.25
N ASN A 140 -4.55 23.68 -25.16
CA ASN A 140 -5.37 24.13 -24.02
C ASN A 140 -4.53 24.71 -22.88
N THR A 141 -3.22 24.85 -23.06
CA THR A 141 -2.28 25.39 -22.07
C THR A 141 -2.41 24.72 -20.70
N LYS A 142 -2.42 23.39 -20.69
CA LYS A 142 -2.59 22.58 -19.47
C LYS A 142 -1.65 21.39 -19.45
N VAL A 143 -1.37 20.89 -18.25
CA VAL A 143 -0.59 19.67 -18.02
C VAL A 143 -1.37 18.72 -17.14
N ASN A 144 -1.24 17.42 -17.40
CA ASN A 144 -1.95 16.37 -16.68
C ASN A 144 -0.96 15.46 -15.96
N PHE A 145 -1.25 15.19 -14.69
CA PHE A 145 -0.47 14.30 -13.84
C PHE A 145 -1.34 13.16 -13.35
N VAL A 146 -0.72 12.00 -13.15
CA VAL A 146 -1.30 10.87 -12.44
C VAL A 146 -0.53 10.71 -11.14
N LEU A 147 -1.23 10.82 -10.02
CA LEU A 147 -0.68 10.66 -8.67
C LEU A 147 -1.26 9.40 -8.01
N ASN A 148 -0.46 8.70 -7.23
CA ASN A 148 -0.85 7.57 -6.39
C ASN A 148 -0.61 7.92 -4.92
N LYS A 149 -1.67 8.35 -4.24
CA LYS A 149 -1.65 8.75 -2.84
C LYS A 149 -1.95 7.54 -1.97
N GLY A 150 -0.96 6.66 -1.82
CA GLY A 150 -1.08 5.48 -0.96
C GLY A 150 -2.15 4.48 -1.42
N GLY A 151 -2.35 4.32 -2.73
CA GLY A 151 -3.35 3.40 -3.32
C GLY A 151 -4.53 4.10 -3.98
N ILE A 152 -4.72 5.40 -3.73
CA ILE A 152 -5.74 6.21 -4.42
C ILE A 152 -5.09 6.90 -5.63
N ILE A 153 -5.58 6.56 -6.83
CA ILE A 153 -5.14 7.20 -8.07
C ILE A 153 -5.93 8.49 -8.30
N GLU A 154 -5.22 9.60 -8.49
CA GLU A 154 -5.79 10.92 -8.71
C GLU A 154 -5.19 11.54 -9.98
N ASN A 155 -6.07 12.09 -10.82
CA ASN A 155 -5.66 12.85 -12.01
C ASN A 155 -5.71 14.34 -11.67
N VAL A 156 -4.55 15.00 -11.72
CA VAL A 156 -4.44 16.44 -11.45
C VAL A 156 -4.11 17.17 -12.75
N THR A 157 -4.87 18.23 -13.04
CA THR A 157 -4.64 19.08 -14.20
C THR A 157 -4.27 20.49 -13.74
N LEU A 158 -3.07 20.94 -14.08
CA LEU A 158 -2.66 22.34 -13.88
C LEU A 158 -2.86 23.11 -15.18
N LYS A 159 -3.42 24.31 -15.08
CA LYS A 159 -3.64 25.22 -16.21
C LYS A 159 -2.80 26.46 -16.04
N LEU A 160 -2.36 27.03 -17.15
CA LEU A 160 -1.61 28.28 -17.14
C LEU A 160 -2.53 29.41 -16.67
N GLU A 161 -2.20 30.04 -15.54
CA GLU A 161 -2.95 31.19 -15.06
C GLU A 161 -2.70 32.37 -16.00
N LYS A 162 -3.73 32.80 -16.72
CA LYS A 162 -3.69 34.06 -17.48
C LYS A 162 -3.79 35.20 -16.48
N GLU A 163 -2.83 36.12 -16.51
CA GLU A 163 -2.88 37.34 -15.70
C GLU A 163 -4.28 37.98 -15.78
N LYS A 164 -4.97 38.07 -14.65
CA LYS A 164 -6.14 38.95 -14.53
C LYS A 164 -5.62 40.38 -14.67
N LYS A 165 -5.79 40.96 -15.86
CA LYS A 165 -5.64 42.41 -16.02
C LYS A 165 -6.54 43.09 -14.98
N PRO A 166 -6.02 43.98 -14.11
CA PRO A 166 -6.87 44.75 -13.23
C PRO A 166 -7.75 45.66 -14.10
N SER A 167 -9.07 45.52 -13.96
CA SER A 167 -10.03 46.46 -14.52
C SER A 167 -9.75 47.83 -13.89
N LYS A 168 -9.26 48.76 -14.70
CA LYS A 168 -9.20 50.19 -14.36
C LYS A 168 -10.61 50.76 -14.21
#